data_AF-A0A6N7HU49-F1
#
_entry.id   AF-A0A6N7HU49-F1
#
_cell.length_a   1.000
_cell.length_b   1.000
_cell.length_c   1.000
_cell.angle_alpha   90.00
_cell.angle_beta   90.00
_cell.angle_gamma   90.00
#
_symmetry.space_group_name_H-M   'P 1'
#
loop_
_entity.id
_entity.type
_entity.pdbx_description
1 polymer ?
#
loop_
_entity_poly.entity_id
_entity_poly.type
_entity_poly.pdbx_seq_one_letter_code
_entity_poly.pdbx_strand_id
1 'polypeptide(L)'
;MSRLGRRLSALTAVLVAGALLATPAVAQQNEDEQNPRVRVEYAPTMLVLDGSGSMKGNDPNGGTKMAAAKNSVHSLVDMLPDDARLGLTTYGTETGESPAEKKAGCQDV
;
A
#
# COMPACT_ATOMS: atom_id res chain seq x y z
N MET A 1 11.88 83.07 -9.27
CA MET A 1 11.24 81.76 -8.98
C MET A 1 12.03 80.68 -9.69
N SER A 2 12.35 79.62 -8.96
CA SER A 2 12.76 78.29 -9.43
C SER A 2 14.19 78.08 -9.96
N ARG A 3 15.10 77.58 -9.11
CA ARG A 3 15.65 76.19 -9.01
C ARG A 3 16.83 75.97 -9.97
N LEU A 4 18.08 75.99 -9.49
CA LEU A 4 18.74 74.89 -8.77
C LEU A 4 18.76 73.65 -9.68
N GLY A 5 19.81 73.46 -10.45
CA GLY A 5 21.00 72.75 -9.98
C GLY A 5 21.00 71.36 -10.63
N ARG A 6 22.07 70.60 -10.73
CA ARG A 6 23.46 70.66 -10.28
C ARG A 6 24.12 69.53 -11.09
N ARG A 7 25.30 69.76 -11.68
CA ARG A 7 26.60 69.24 -11.19
C ARG A 7 26.67 67.71 -11.17
N LEU A 8 27.75 67.03 -11.51
CA LEU A 8 29.13 67.32 -11.91
C LEU A 8 29.70 65.96 -12.38
N SER A 9 30.86 65.97 -13.03
CA SER A 9 32.02 65.07 -12.84
C SER A 9 31.82 63.63 -12.34
N ALA A 10 32.58 62.63 -12.75
CA ALA A 10 33.62 62.40 -13.74
C ALA A 10 33.89 60.89 -13.59
N LEU A 11 34.20 60.20 -14.68
CA LEU A 11 34.60 58.80 -14.64
C LEU A 11 35.91 58.65 -13.88
N THR A 12 35.96 57.75 -12.90
CA THR A 12 37.20 57.09 -12.49
C THR A 12 36.88 55.64 -12.10
N ALA A 13 37.24 54.74 -13.00
CA ALA A 13 37.17 53.29 -12.80
C ALA A 13 38.25 52.85 -11.81
N VAL A 14 37.86 52.10 -10.77
CA VAL A 14 38.79 51.36 -9.92
C VAL A 14 38.39 49.89 -9.99
N LEU A 15 39.15 49.13 -10.77
CA LEU A 15 39.13 47.68 -10.82
C LEU A 15 39.74 47.13 -9.53
N VAL A 16 38.94 46.48 -8.69
CA VAL A 16 39.43 45.61 -7.62
C VAL A 16 38.95 44.19 -7.92
N ALA A 17 39.89 43.38 -8.40
CA ALA A 17 39.77 41.93 -8.49
C ALA A 17 39.89 41.34 -7.08
N GLY A 18 38.84 40.65 -6.61
CA GLY A 18 38.84 39.89 -5.37
C GLY A 18 38.08 38.59 -5.61
N ALA A 19 38.83 37.49 -5.71
CA ALA A 19 38.35 36.16 -6.01
C ALA A 19 37.26 35.69 -5.02
N LEU A 20 36.04 35.54 -5.53
CA LEU A 20 34.98 34.77 -4.88
C LEU A 20 35.37 33.30 -4.95
N LEU A 21 35.71 32.73 -3.80
CA LEU A 21 35.83 31.29 -3.60
C LEU A 21 34.47 30.65 -3.88
N ALA A 22 34.28 30.15 -5.10
CA ALA A 22 33.15 29.29 -5.44
C ALA A 22 33.35 27.95 -4.73
N THR A 23 32.67 27.74 -3.62
CA THR A 23 32.47 26.39 -3.09
C THR A 23 31.55 25.66 -4.07
N PRO A 24 31.92 24.48 -4.60
CA PRO A 24 30.92 23.63 -5.21
C PRO A 24 30.01 23.18 -4.06
N ALA A 25 28.77 23.63 -4.06
CA ALA A 25 27.73 22.98 -3.29
C ALA A 25 27.62 21.57 -3.87
N VAL A 26 28.23 20.60 -3.19
CA VAL A 26 28.00 19.19 -3.45
C VAL A 26 26.51 18.99 -3.22
N ALA A 27 25.76 18.75 -4.31
CA ALA A 27 24.41 18.25 -4.22
C ALA A 27 24.50 16.90 -3.50
N GLN A 28 24.22 16.90 -2.19
CA GLN A 28 23.98 15.68 -1.44
C GLN A 28 22.73 15.04 -2.05
N GLN A 29 22.93 14.08 -2.94
CA GLN A 29 21.91 13.13 -3.33
C GLN A 29 21.64 12.25 -2.10
N ASN A 30 20.78 12.74 -1.20
CA ASN A 30 20.11 11.88 -0.23
C ASN A 30 19.05 11.10 -1.03
N GLU A 31 19.44 9.98 -1.64
CA GLU A 31 18.54 9.14 -2.44
C GLU A 31 17.57 8.29 -1.59
N ASP A 32 17.55 8.48 -0.27
CA ASP A 32 16.76 7.66 0.67
C ASP A 32 15.60 8.39 1.37
N GLU A 33 15.30 9.66 1.06
CA GLU A 33 14.40 10.47 1.91
C GLU A 33 13.15 11.06 1.24
N GLN A 34 12.62 10.47 0.17
CA GLN A 34 11.23 10.74 -0.28
C GLN A 34 10.56 9.52 -0.91
N ASN A 35 10.29 8.50 -0.12
CA ASN A 35 8.99 7.86 -0.24
C ASN A 35 8.54 7.41 1.15
N PRO A 36 7.70 8.18 1.86
CA PRO A 36 6.95 7.63 2.97
C PRO A 36 5.89 6.71 2.37
N ARG A 37 6.32 5.56 1.82
CA ARG A 37 5.47 4.38 1.86
C ARG A 37 5.29 4.16 3.35
N VAL A 38 4.19 4.68 3.88
CA VAL A 38 3.62 4.21 5.13
C VAL A 38 3.74 2.69 5.03
N ARG A 39 4.66 2.10 5.78
CA ARG A 39 4.68 0.65 5.94
C ARG A 39 3.42 0.37 6.72
N VAL A 40 2.34 0.14 5.99
CA VAL A 40 1.11 -0.35 6.59
C VAL A 40 1.46 -1.76 7.04
N GLU A 41 1.82 -1.89 8.31
CA GLU A 41 2.01 -3.19 8.92
C GLU A 41 0.63 -3.85 8.96
N TYR A 42 0.44 -4.88 8.15
CA TYR A 42 -0.81 -5.61 8.10
C TYR A 42 -0.94 -6.43 9.38
N ALA A 43 -2.05 -6.26 10.09
CA ALA A 43 -2.35 -7.08 11.25
C ALA A 43 -2.42 -8.57 10.83
N PRO A 44 -1.85 -9.49 11.63
CA PRO A 44 -2.04 -10.91 11.40
C PRO A 44 -3.53 -11.25 11.27
N THR A 45 -3.90 -11.90 10.17
CA THR A 45 -5.29 -12.14 9.81
C THR A 45 -5.57 -13.64 9.73
N MET A 46 -6.70 -14.08 10.27
CA MET A 46 -7.21 -15.44 10.09
C MET A 46 -8.35 -15.43 9.08
N LEU A 47 -8.18 -16.16 7.97
CA LEU A 47 -9.27 -16.48 7.07
C LEU A 47 -9.97 -17.76 7.54
N VAL A 48 -11.27 -17.66 7.80
CA VAL A 48 -12.13 -18.82 8.09
C VAL A 48 -12.96 -19.10 6.84
N LEU A 49 -12.77 -20.26 6.22
CA LEU A 49 -13.45 -20.65 5.01
C LEU A 49 -14.55 -21.69 5.30
N ASP A 50 -15.78 -21.37 4.93
CA ASP A 50 -16.91 -22.30 4.96
C ASP A 50 -16.68 -23.43 3.93
N GLY A 51 -16.58 -24.67 4.42
CA GLY A 51 -16.44 -25.90 3.66
C GLY A 51 -17.71 -26.74 3.58
N SER A 52 -18.83 -26.25 4.14
CA SER A 52 -20.11 -26.96 4.23
C SER A 52 -20.65 -27.39 2.87
N GLY A 53 -21.57 -28.36 2.87
CA GLY A 53 -22.22 -28.83 1.66
C GLY A 53 -22.99 -27.72 0.93
N SER A 54 -23.46 -26.70 1.65
CA SER A 54 -24.13 -25.52 1.09
C SER A 54 -23.27 -24.76 0.06
N MET A 55 -21.95 -24.89 0.14
CA MET A 55 -20.98 -24.26 -0.77
C MET A 55 -20.91 -24.92 -2.15
N LYS A 56 -21.53 -26.09 -2.33
CA LYS A 56 -21.73 -26.73 -3.63
C LYS A 56 -22.84 -26.06 -4.46
N GLY A 57 -23.67 -25.21 -3.83
CA GLY A 57 -24.74 -24.48 -4.50
C GLY A 57 -24.22 -23.48 -5.52
N ASN A 58 -25.11 -23.01 -6.40
CA ASN A 58 -24.78 -22.06 -7.47
C ASN A 58 -24.37 -20.69 -6.91
N ASP A 59 -23.34 -20.09 -7.52
CA ASP A 59 -23.01 -18.68 -7.33
C ASP A 59 -23.81 -17.81 -8.33
N PRO A 60 -24.29 -16.60 -7.95
CA PRO A 60 -25.00 -15.70 -8.87
C PRO A 60 -24.23 -15.32 -10.14
N ASN A 61 -22.89 -15.36 -10.09
CA ASN A 61 -22.01 -15.04 -11.21
C ASN A 61 -21.61 -16.29 -12.03
N GLY A 62 -22.17 -17.47 -11.69
CA GLY A 62 -21.88 -18.75 -12.34
C GLY A 62 -20.90 -19.63 -11.56
N GLY A 63 -20.98 -20.95 -11.81
CA GLY A 63 -20.22 -21.95 -11.04
C GLY A 63 -20.81 -22.19 -9.65
N THR A 64 -19.97 -22.64 -8.71
CA THR A 64 -20.38 -22.90 -7.32
C THR A 64 -19.90 -21.80 -6.39
N LYS A 65 -20.57 -21.64 -5.24
CA LYS A 65 -20.11 -20.73 -4.17
C LYS A 65 -18.67 -21.03 -3.73
N MET A 66 -18.30 -22.31 -3.65
CA MET A 66 -16.93 -22.73 -3.35
C MET A 66 -15.93 -22.29 -4.42
N ALA A 67 -16.31 -22.30 -5.70
CA ALA A 67 -15.44 -21.78 -6.76
C ALA A 67 -15.23 -20.27 -6.62
N ALA A 68 -16.30 -19.52 -6.35
CA ALA A 68 -16.21 -18.08 -6.11
C ALA A 68 -15.35 -17.74 -4.87
N ALA A 69 -15.52 -18.51 -3.78
CA ALA A 69 -14.72 -18.36 -2.57
C ALA A 69 -13.24 -18.64 -2.83
N LYS A 70 -12.89 -19.73 -3.52
CA LYS A 70 -11.51 -20.03 -3.92
C LYS A 70 -10.89 -18.90 -4.72
N ASN A 71 -11.59 -18.38 -5.73
CA ASN A 71 -11.11 -17.27 -6.53
C ASN A 71 -10.84 -16.04 -5.66
N SER A 72 -11.75 -15.71 -4.74
CA SER A 72 -11.60 -14.58 -3.82
C SER A 72 -10.41 -14.74 -2.88
N VAL A 73 -10.17 -15.95 -2.37
CA VAL A 73 -9.02 -16.26 -1.51
C VAL A 73 -7.71 -16.14 -2.29
N HIS A 74 -7.65 -16.66 -3.53
CA HIS A 74 -6.48 -16.50 -4.38
C HIS A 74 -6.21 -15.02 -4.67
N SER A 75 -7.23 -14.24 -5.05
CA SER A 75 -7.08 -12.81 -5.26
C SER A 75 -6.64 -12.06 -4.01
N LEU A 76 -7.11 -12.44 -2.83
CA LEU A 76 -6.63 -11.88 -1.56
C LEU A 76 -5.13 -12.14 -1.41
N VAL A 77 -4.70 -13.40 -1.55
CA VAL A 77 -3.30 -13.79 -1.43
C VAL A 77 -2.42 -13.02 -2.42
N ASP A 78 -2.86 -12.86 -3.66
CA ASP A 78 -2.12 -12.13 -4.70
C ASP A 78 -1.96 -10.62 -4.40
N MET A 79 -2.84 -10.04 -3.56
CA MET A 79 -2.79 -8.63 -3.16
C MET A 79 -2.00 -8.37 -1.88
N LEU A 80 -1.69 -9.41 -1.09
CA LEU A 80 -0.96 -9.25 0.16
C LEU A 80 0.52 -8.94 -0.11
N PRO A 81 1.17 -8.09 0.71
CA PRO A 81 2.62 -7.95 0.65
C PRO A 81 3.33 -9.21 1.16
N ASP A 82 4.60 -9.35 0.78
CA ASP A 82 5.43 -10.53 1.10
C ASP A 82 5.56 -10.81 2.61
N ASP A 83 5.44 -9.79 3.47
CA ASP A 83 5.54 -9.89 4.93
C ASP A 83 4.18 -10.06 5.63
N ALA A 84 3.07 -10.15 4.88
CA ALA A 84 1.76 -10.36 5.46
C ALA A 84 1.65 -11.72 6.17
N ARG A 85 1.07 -11.70 7.37
CA ARG A 85 0.79 -12.92 8.13
C ARG A 85 -0.67 -13.32 7.97
N LEU A 86 -0.91 -14.34 7.15
CA LEU A 86 -2.22 -14.93 6.94
C LEU A 86 -2.26 -16.36 7.49
N GLY A 87 -3.25 -16.65 8.34
CA GLY A 87 -3.64 -18.02 8.69
C GLY A 87 -4.92 -18.42 7.97
N LEU A 88 -5.10 -19.72 7.74
CA LEU A 88 -6.28 -20.29 7.08
C LEU A 88 -6.82 -21.43 7.95
N THR A 89 -8.13 -21.41 8.19
CA THR A 89 -8.85 -22.56 8.75
C THR A 89 -10.16 -22.77 8.00
N THR A 90 -10.72 -23.96 8.12
CA THR A 90 -11.97 -24.37 7.47
C THR A 90 -12.90 -25.01 8.50
N TYR A 91 -14.20 -24.95 8.25
CA TYR A 91 -15.21 -25.68 9.03
C TYR A 91 -16.24 -26.32 8.10
N GLY A 92 -17.03 -27.28 8.59
CA GLY A 92 -18.11 -27.90 7.81
C GLY A 92 -17.64 -28.89 6.75
N THR A 93 -16.42 -29.44 6.86
CA THR A 93 -15.83 -30.30 5.81
C THR A 93 -16.07 -31.80 6.00
N GLU A 94 -16.56 -32.21 7.17
CA GLU A 94 -16.67 -33.60 7.58
C GLU A 94 -18.08 -34.18 7.44
N THR A 95 -19.08 -33.33 7.20
CA THR A 95 -20.51 -33.73 7.19
C THR A 95 -21.29 -33.23 5.98
N GLY A 96 -22.35 -33.95 5.61
CA GLY A 96 -23.33 -33.51 4.63
C GLY A 96 -24.45 -32.62 5.20
N GLU A 97 -25.35 -32.18 4.32
CA GLU A 97 -26.48 -31.29 4.66
C GLU A 97 -27.75 -32.06 5.10
N SER A 98 -27.66 -33.37 5.31
CA SER A 98 -28.84 -34.17 5.63
C SER A 98 -29.34 -33.94 7.06
N PRO A 99 -30.66 -34.08 7.34
CA PRO A 99 -31.17 -33.98 8.70
C PRO A 99 -30.53 -34.97 9.68
N ALA A 100 -30.11 -36.14 9.19
CA ALA A 100 -29.42 -37.15 9.99
C ALA A 100 -28.02 -36.71 10.44
N GLU A 101 -27.32 -35.93 9.61
CA GLU A 101 -25.96 -35.46 9.86
C GLU A 101 -25.91 -34.16 10.68
N LYS A 102 -27.03 -33.44 10.79
CA LYS A 102 -27.11 -32.12 11.46
C LYS A 102 -26.42 -32.08 12.83
N LYS A 103 -26.59 -33.10 13.67
CA LYS A 103 -25.98 -33.13 15.00
C LYS A 103 -24.45 -33.20 14.93
N ALA A 104 -23.92 -34.02 14.02
CA ALA A 104 -22.48 -34.13 13.79
C ALA A 104 -21.94 -32.84 13.15
N GLY A 105 -22.66 -32.27 12.19
CA GLY A 105 -22.24 -31.02 11.53
C GLY A 105 -22.18 -29.82 12.47
N CYS A 106 -23.00 -29.77 13.53
CA CYS A 106 -22.85 -28.75 14.57
C CYS A 106 -21.55 -28.85 15.39
N GLN A 107 -20.76 -29.90 15.21
CA GLN A 107 -19.48 -30.12 15.89
C GLN A 107 -18.27 -30.00 14.94
N ASP A 108 -18.51 -29.80 13.65
CA ASP A 108 -17.51 -29.69 12.58
C ASP A 108 -17.01 -28.24 12.49
N VAL A 109 -16.18 -27.84 13.47
CA VAL A 109 -15.64 -26.48 13.68
C VAL A 109 -14.15 -26.47 13.97
#